data_AF-A0A356XGG8-F1
#
_entry.id   AF-A0A356XGG8-F1
#
_cell.length_a   1.000
_cell.length_b   1.000
_cell.length_c   1.000
_cell.angle_alpha   90.00
_cell.angle_beta   90.00
_cell.angle_gamma   90.00
#
_symmetry.space_group_name_H-M   'P 1'
#
loop_
_entity.id
_entity.type
_entity.pdbx_description
1 polymer ?
#
loop_
_entity_poly.entity_id
_entity_poly.type
_entity_poly.pdbx_seq_one_letter_code
_entity_poly.pdbx_strand_id
1 'polypeptide(L)'
;MLKRFGGTRLHPATDYAYAIARLRAIEARLPGQAGMDRLLDTRSVEEAFHLLVESGIRPPGDDGTNPLNASNFEAALNLHALEAIRLLQKIAPDPELFQPFLAKNDFHNLKVFIKTDLRSFHAGKTGQEPADDGSSFIPEGLLTGNIPAGQLFKAFKERKWERMPAILKTTVDQIMEKRAETAQPGMVDRIADRQCYQHMHELARQTGVDFIQKTVQIMADLTNIKAFFRIRKLGLGRDFLLATLVGPGDLSMRFFSQKFGDSSETMASALRFTAYAKLVEEGNEDPRGKAADDFLVEHLRTTRFQAFGPEPLIAHWVAKEFECMNLRMIMTGKIHGIPAASLKERLRISYV
;
A
#
# COMPACT_ATOMS: atom_id res chain seq x y z
N MET A 1 -9.53 -26.65 -0.88
CA MET A 1 -8.77 -27.86 -0.50
C MET A 1 -7.48 -27.42 0.16
N LEU A 2 -7.20 -28.00 1.34
CA LEU A 2 -6.00 -27.92 2.19
C LEU A 2 -5.53 -26.53 2.67
N LYS A 3 -5.95 -26.22 3.92
CA LYS A 3 -5.23 -25.35 4.85
C LYS A 3 -3.78 -25.85 4.98
N ARG A 4 -2.81 -25.03 4.59
CA ARG A 4 -1.43 -25.11 5.07
C ARG A 4 -1.17 -23.86 5.91
N PHE A 5 -1.52 -23.95 7.19
CA PHE A 5 -1.10 -22.99 8.20
C PHE A 5 -0.45 -23.80 9.32
N GLY A 6 0.86 -23.63 9.48
CA GLY A 6 1.71 -24.34 10.44
C GLY A 6 2.65 -25.35 9.77
N GLY A 7 3.88 -24.91 9.47
CA GLY A 7 4.99 -25.80 9.09
C GLY A 7 5.23 -25.99 7.60
N THR A 8 5.00 -24.98 6.76
CA THR A 8 5.34 -25.03 5.34
C THR A 8 6.86 -25.15 5.17
N ARG A 9 7.33 -26.33 4.76
CA ARG A 9 8.65 -26.44 4.14
C ARG A 9 8.57 -25.65 2.83
N LEU A 10 9.22 -24.50 2.79
CA LEU A 10 9.39 -23.73 1.56
C LEU A 10 10.03 -24.62 0.50
N HIS A 11 9.68 -24.39 -0.75
CA HIS A 11 10.39 -25.02 -1.85
C HIS A 11 11.86 -24.56 -1.84
N PRO A 12 12.81 -25.42 -2.27
CA PRO A 12 14.19 -25.03 -2.48
C PRO A 12 14.30 -23.76 -3.34
N ALA A 13 15.30 -22.91 -3.04
CA ALA A 13 15.50 -21.65 -3.76
C ALA A 13 15.65 -21.84 -5.29
N THR A 14 16.14 -23.00 -5.73
CA THR A 14 16.26 -23.39 -7.13
C THR A 14 14.93 -23.53 -7.86
N ASP A 15 13.86 -23.89 -7.14
CA ASP A 15 12.53 -24.12 -7.73
C ASP A 15 11.87 -22.79 -8.16
N TYR A 16 12.38 -21.66 -7.65
CA TYR A 16 11.98 -20.33 -8.05
C TYR A 16 12.63 -19.86 -9.36
N ALA A 17 13.63 -20.56 -9.91
CA ALA A 17 14.37 -20.11 -11.08
C ALA A 17 13.47 -19.85 -12.30
N TYR A 18 12.49 -20.73 -12.56
CA TYR A 18 11.52 -20.53 -13.63
C TYR A 18 10.64 -19.30 -13.39
N ALA A 19 10.16 -19.12 -12.15
CA ALA A 19 9.34 -17.98 -11.78
C ALA A 19 10.11 -16.66 -11.94
N ILE A 20 11.38 -16.63 -11.51
CA ILE A 20 12.26 -15.46 -11.66
C ILE A 20 12.53 -15.17 -13.14
N ALA A 21 12.85 -16.18 -13.95
CA ALA A 21 13.06 -15.98 -15.39
C ALA A 21 11.83 -15.38 -16.09
N ARG A 22 10.63 -15.90 -15.75
CA ARG A 22 9.35 -15.36 -16.20
C ARG A 22 9.14 -13.91 -15.71
N LEU A 23 9.47 -13.63 -14.46
CA LEU A 23 9.41 -12.29 -13.89
C LEU A 23 10.29 -11.30 -14.65
N ARG A 24 11.56 -11.64 -14.91
CA ARG A 24 12.49 -10.76 -15.63
C ARG A 24 12.01 -10.43 -17.05
N ALA A 25 11.40 -11.40 -17.74
CA ALA A 25 10.81 -11.17 -19.05
C ALA A 25 9.63 -10.17 -19.00
N ILE A 26 8.88 -10.14 -17.90
CA ILE A 26 7.79 -9.16 -17.67
C ILE A 26 8.39 -7.79 -17.34
N GLU A 27 9.37 -7.74 -16.44
CA GLU A 27 10.04 -6.51 -16.03
C GLU A 27 10.68 -5.77 -17.21
N ALA A 28 11.26 -6.50 -18.17
CA ALA A 28 11.83 -5.92 -19.38
C ALA A 28 10.82 -5.17 -20.26
N ARG A 29 9.52 -5.40 -20.07
CA ARG A 29 8.43 -4.71 -20.79
C ARG A 29 7.81 -3.57 -19.99
N LEU A 30 8.15 -3.44 -18.71
CA LEU A 30 7.62 -2.37 -17.89
C LEU A 30 8.29 -1.04 -18.27
N PRO A 31 7.56 0.08 -18.18
CA PRO A 31 8.09 1.39 -18.55
C PRO A 31 9.35 1.78 -17.76
N GLY A 32 9.47 1.31 -16.51
CA GLY A 32 10.57 1.67 -15.61
C GLY A 32 10.64 3.19 -15.41
N GLN A 33 11.81 3.70 -15.02
CA GLN A 33 12.00 5.15 -14.85
C GLN A 33 11.83 5.93 -16.17
N ALA A 34 12.40 5.41 -17.26
CA ALA A 34 12.37 6.06 -18.56
C ALA A 34 10.94 6.22 -19.11
N GLY A 35 10.07 5.23 -18.89
CA GLY A 35 8.68 5.32 -19.31
C GLY A 35 7.85 6.27 -18.42
N MET A 36 8.18 6.41 -17.13
CA MET A 36 7.57 7.45 -16.28
C MET A 36 7.96 8.85 -16.75
N ASP A 37 9.23 9.05 -17.14
CA ASP A 37 9.71 10.32 -17.69
C ASP A 37 9.03 10.61 -19.04
N ARG A 38 8.93 9.62 -19.93
CA ARG A 38 8.17 9.77 -21.20
C ARG A 38 6.71 10.12 -20.95
N LEU A 39 6.08 9.49 -19.96
CA LEU A 39 4.70 9.78 -19.59
C LEU A 39 4.59 11.23 -19.11
N LEU A 40 5.51 11.72 -18.28
CA LEU A 40 5.53 13.13 -17.86
C LEU A 40 5.64 14.11 -19.03
N ASP A 41 6.43 13.78 -20.05
CA ASP A 41 6.75 14.65 -21.18
C ASP A 41 5.66 14.69 -22.28
N THR A 42 4.58 13.90 -22.17
CA THR A 42 3.49 13.96 -23.15
C THR A 42 2.83 15.33 -23.18
N ARG A 43 2.38 15.76 -24.36
CA ARG A 43 1.83 17.08 -24.64
C ARG A 43 0.36 17.20 -24.23
N SER A 44 -0.35 16.07 -24.17
CA SER A 44 -1.75 16.03 -23.75
C SER A 44 -2.07 14.84 -22.84
N VAL A 45 -3.24 14.89 -22.21
CA VAL A 45 -3.78 13.81 -21.37
C VAL A 45 -4.11 12.59 -22.22
N GLU A 46 -4.62 12.80 -23.44
CA GLU A 46 -4.95 11.75 -24.40
C GLU A 46 -3.71 10.99 -24.85
N GLU A 47 -2.63 11.70 -25.18
CA GLU A 47 -1.33 11.09 -25.51
C GLU A 47 -0.79 10.25 -24.34
N ALA A 48 -0.97 10.73 -23.11
CA ALA A 48 -0.60 9.97 -21.91
C ALA A 48 -1.42 8.68 -21.78
N PHE A 49 -2.74 8.72 -22.00
CA PHE A 49 -3.57 7.52 -22.00
C PHE A 49 -3.19 6.52 -23.10
N HIS A 50 -2.86 7.00 -24.31
CA HIS A 50 -2.35 6.14 -25.38
C HIS A 50 -1.07 5.41 -24.97
N LEU A 51 -0.10 6.12 -24.39
CA LEU A 51 1.16 5.53 -23.93
C LEU A 51 0.94 4.48 -22.81
N LEU A 52 -0.04 4.69 -21.93
CA LEU A 52 -0.42 3.72 -20.90
C LEU A 52 -1.00 2.43 -21.50
N VAL A 53 -1.85 2.55 -22.51
CA VAL A 53 -2.42 1.39 -23.23
C VAL A 53 -1.33 0.60 -23.95
N GLU A 54 -0.37 1.28 -24.58
CA GLU A 54 0.81 0.64 -25.20
C GLU A 54 1.66 -0.10 -24.15
N SER A 55 1.74 0.45 -22.94
CA SER A 55 2.43 -0.15 -21.80
C SER A 55 1.65 -1.29 -21.13
N GLY A 56 0.46 -1.63 -21.64
CA GLY A 56 -0.38 -2.75 -21.17
C GLY A 56 -1.45 -2.37 -20.15
N ILE A 57 -1.60 -1.11 -19.77
CA ILE A 57 -2.63 -0.66 -18.84
C ILE A 57 -3.93 -0.41 -19.62
N ARG A 58 -4.89 -1.33 -19.47
CA ARG A 58 -6.13 -1.34 -20.24
C ARG A 58 -7.36 -1.30 -19.32
N PRO A 59 -8.46 -0.67 -19.76
CA PRO A 59 -9.69 -0.69 -18.98
C PRO A 59 -10.27 -2.11 -18.91
N PRO A 60 -11.03 -2.45 -17.85
CA PRO A 60 -11.72 -3.72 -17.78
C PRO A 60 -12.68 -3.92 -18.94
N GLY A 61 -12.60 -5.08 -19.60
CA GLY A 61 -13.45 -5.39 -20.75
C GLY A 61 -13.06 -4.67 -22.03
N ASP A 62 -11.82 -4.19 -22.15
CA ASP A 62 -11.27 -3.61 -23.38
C ASP A 62 -11.43 -4.57 -24.57
N ASP A 63 -12.37 -4.25 -25.45
CA ASP A 63 -12.61 -4.86 -26.75
C ASP A 63 -12.12 -3.96 -27.91
N GLY A 64 -11.38 -2.90 -27.59
CA GLY A 64 -10.95 -1.87 -28.54
C GLY A 64 -11.98 -0.77 -28.81
N THR A 65 -13.19 -0.85 -28.23
CA THR A 65 -14.24 0.17 -28.44
C THR A 65 -14.30 1.22 -27.33
N ASN A 66 -13.77 0.91 -26.14
CA ASN A 66 -13.79 1.80 -24.98
C ASN A 66 -12.37 2.27 -24.62
N PRO A 67 -11.94 3.48 -25.07
CA PRO A 67 -10.59 3.96 -24.81
C PRO A 67 -10.37 4.27 -23.32
N LEU A 68 -9.12 4.12 -22.90
CA LEU A 68 -8.68 4.53 -21.57
C LEU A 68 -8.86 6.06 -21.42
N ASN A 69 -9.48 6.48 -20.31
CA ASN A 69 -9.76 7.87 -20.01
C ASN A 69 -9.84 8.09 -18.47
N ALA A 70 -10.09 9.32 -18.03
CA ALA A 70 -10.08 9.67 -16.62
C ALA A 70 -11.08 8.89 -15.76
N SER A 71 -12.25 8.50 -16.29
CA SER A 71 -13.30 7.83 -15.52
C SER A 71 -13.01 6.34 -15.30
N ASN A 72 -12.30 5.69 -16.22
CA ASN A 72 -11.98 4.26 -16.15
C ASN A 72 -10.52 3.97 -15.75
N PHE A 73 -9.68 5.01 -15.62
CA PHE A 73 -8.25 4.87 -15.31
C PHE A 73 -7.97 4.16 -13.97
N GLU A 74 -8.69 4.49 -12.90
CA GLU A 74 -8.48 3.82 -11.60
C GLU A 74 -8.84 2.33 -11.67
N ALA A 75 -9.90 1.98 -12.42
CA ALA A 75 -10.27 0.59 -12.64
C ALA A 75 -9.20 -0.16 -13.46
N ALA A 76 -8.62 0.50 -14.46
CA ALA A 76 -7.51 -0.03 -15.27
C ALA A 76 -6.26 -0.28 -14.41
N LEU A 77 -5.88 0.66 -13.54
CA LEU A 77 -4.75 0.48 -12.62
C LEU A 77 -4.97 -0.68 -11.64
N ASN A 78 -6.18 -0.82 -11.11
CA ASN A 78 -6.52 -1.92 -10.21
C ASN A 78 -6.51 -3.27 -10.93
N LEU A 79 -6.99 -3.32 -12.17
CA LEU A 79 -6.90 -4.51 -13.02
C LEU A 79 -5.44 -4.88 -13.30
N HIS A 80 -4.61 -3.91 -13.67
CA HIS A 80 -3.17 -4.11 -13.89
C HIS A 80 -2.47 -4.71 -12.66
N ALA A 81 -2.76 -4.17 -11.46
CA ALA A 81 -2.23 -4.73 -10.21
C ALA A 81 -2.77 -6.16 -9.93
N LEU A 82 -4.06 -6.41 -10.20
CA LEU A 82 -4.69 -7.71 -10.04
C LEU A 82 -4.10 -8.78 -10.97
N GLU A 83 -3.85 -8.44 -12.23
CA GLU A 83 -3.21 -9.32 -13.20
C GLU A 83 -1.77 -9.64 -12.81
N ALA A 84 -1.02 -8.65 -12.32
CA ALA A 84 0.33 -8.83 -11.83
C ALA A 84 0.38 -9.85 -10.68
N ILE A 85 -0.43 -9.67 -9.62
CA ILE A 85 -0.41 -10.62 -8.49
C ILE A 85 -0.92 -12.00 -8.89
N ARG A 86 -1.96 -12.10 -9.73
CA ARG A 86 -2.45 -13.40 -10.22
C ARG A 86 -1.38 -14.16 -10.99
N LEU A 87 -0.63 -13.44 -11.82
CA LEU A 87 0.48 -14.02 -12.56
C LEU A 87 1.57 -14.49 -11.60
N LEU A 88 1.99 -13.67 -10.64
CA LEU A 88 2.99 -14.02 -9.62
C LEU A 88 2.56 -15.25 -8.81
N GLN A 89 1.32 -15.29 -8.31
CA GLN A 89 0.77 -16.42 -7.58
C GLN A 89 0.65 -17.69 -8.43
N LYS A 90 0.47 -17.55 -9.75
CA LYS A 90 0.44 -18.69 -10.68
C LYS A 90 1.82 -19.29 -10.93
N ILE A 91 2.88 -18.49 -10.92
CA ILE A 91 4.24 -18.94 -11.23
C ILE A 91 5.07 -19.26 -9.98
N ALA A 92 4.74 -18.68 -8.83
CA ALA A 92 5.47 -18.88 -7.59
C ALA A 92 5.23 -20.31 -7.04
N PRO A 93 6.29 -21.03 -6.62
CA PRO A 93 6.15 -22.29 -5.90
C PRO A 93 5.31 -22.18 -4.62
N ASP A 94 5.50 -21.10 -3.85
CA ASP A 94 4.83 -20.83 -2.58
C ASP A 94 4.06 -19.48 -2.67
N PRO A 95 2.83 -19.46 -3.24
CA PRO A 95 2.05 -18.23 -3.44
C PRO A 95 1.52 -17.59 -2.14
N GLU A 96 1.52 -18.30 -1.02
CA GLU A 96 1.17 -17.77 0.29
C GLU A 96 2.14 -16.69 0.78
N LEU A 97 3.35 -16.62 0.22
CA LEU A 97 4.36 -15.63 0.60
C LEU A 97 3.93 -14.18 0.29
N PHE A 98 2.94 -13.97 -0.57
CA PHE A 98 2.37 -12.65 -0.86
C PHE A 98 1.31 -12.19 0.17
N GLN A 99 0.78 -13.10 1.00
CA GLN A 99 -0.31 -12.81 1.92
C GLN A 99 -0.06 -11.65 2.90
N PRO A 100 1.15 -11.47 3.49
CA PRO A 100 1.42 -10.33 4.35
C PRO A 100 1.14 -9.00 3.65
N PHE A 101 1.54 -8.86 2.39
CA PHE A 101 1.39 -7.61 1.65
C PHE A 101 -0.04 -7.43 1.12
N LEU A 102 -0.72 -8.51 0.76
CA LEU A 102 -2.13 -8.48 0.38
C LEU A 102 -3.05 -8.17 1.56
N ALA A 103 -2.68 -8.56 2.78
CA ALA A 103 -3.44 -8.24 3.99
C ALA A 103 -3.53 -6.74 4.21
N LYS A 104 -2.46 -5.99 3.92
CA LYS A 104 -2.46 -4.52 3.95
C LYS A 104 -3.61 -3.92 3.13
N ASN A 105 -3.86 -4.50 1.95
CA ASN A 105 -4.92 -4.05 1.05
C ASN A 105 -6.32 -4.43 1.57
N ASP A 106 -6.47 -5.58 2.23
CA ASP A 106 -7.72 -5.95 2.91
C ASP A 106 -8.10 -4.94 4.00
N PHE A 107 -7.13 -4.51 4.82
CA PHE A 107 -7.34 -3.48 5.84
C PHE A 107 -7.61 -2.10 5.24
N HIS A 108 -6.92 -1.72 4.15
CA HIS A 108 -7.25 -0.49 3.41
C HIS A 108 -8.70 -0.49 2.93
N ASN A 109 -9.12 -1.56 2.26
CA ASN A 109 -10.50 -1.72 1.79
C ASN A 109 -11.49 -1.63 2.95
N LEU A 110 -11.20 -2.30 4.07
CA LEU A 110 -12.03 -2.23 5.27
C LEU A 110 -12.16 -0.79 5.80
N LYS A 111 -11.06 -0.03 5.86
CA LYS A 111 -11.09 1.40 6.25
C LYS A 111 -11.96 2.22 5.32
N VAL A 112 -11.87 1.99 4.00
CA VAL A 112 -12.71 2.67 3.01
C VAL A 112 -14.19 2.37 3.29
N PHE A 113 -14.54 1.10 3.51
CA PHE A 113 -15.93 0.70 3.79
C PHE A 113 -16.47 1.33 5.07
N ILE A 114 -15.72 1.27 6.17
CA ILE A 114 -16.10 1.86 7.45
C ILE A 114 -16.28 3.37 7.31
N LYS A 115 -15.32 4.08 6.71
CA LYS A 115 -15.40 5.55 6.57
C LYS A 115 -16.56 5.99 5.70
N THR A 116 -16.88 5.23 4.66
CA THR A 116 -18.03 5.52 3.80
C THR A 116 -19.35 5.29 4.55
N ASP A 117 -19.49 4.16 5.27
CA ASP A 117 -20.66 3.88 6.13
C ASP A 117 -20.87 4.97 7.20
N LEU A 118 -19.78 5.42 7.83
CA LEU A 118 -19.82 6.48 8.84
C LEU A 118 -20.25 7.83 8.26
N ARG A 119 -19.78 8.18 7.05
CA ARG A 119 -20.18 9.41 6.37
C ARG A 119 -21.67 9.39 6.00
N SER A 120 -22.15 8.29 5.44
CA SER A 120 -23.57 8.12 5.10
C SER A 120 -24.47 8.20 6.35
N PHE A 121 -24.04 7.62 7.47
CA PHE A 121 -24.76 7.74 8.74
C PHE A 121 -24.83 9.17 9.27
N HIS A 122 -23.75 9.95 9.12
CA HIS A 122 -23.76 11.35 9.53
C HIS A 122 -24.66 12.22 8.63
N ALA A 123 -24.60 11.99 7.31
CA ALA A 123 -25.41 12.68 6.32
C ALA A 123 -26.93 12.49 6.57
N GLY A 124 -27.34 11.25 6.89
CA GLY A 124 -28.72 10.93 7.27
C GLY A 124 -29.19 11.56 8.60
N LYS A 125 -28.27 11.95 9.49
CA LYS A 125 -28.60 12.72 10.72
C LYS A 125 -28.66 14.22 10.50
N THR A 126 -27.93 14.75 9.51
CA THR A 126 -27.86 16.18 9.21
C THR A 126 -28.89 16.63 8.15
N GLY A 127 -29.76 15.72 7.68
CA GLY A 127 -30.75 16.02 6.65
C GLY A 127 -30.17 16.33 5.27
N GLN A 128 -28.87 16.07 5.07
CA GLN A 128 -28.24 16.07 3.77
C GLN A 128 -28.26 14.62 3.29
N GLU A 129 -29.33 14.21 2.60
CA GLU A 129 -29.34 12.89 1.98
C GLU A 129 -28.17 12.82 0.99
N PRO A 130 -27.26 11.84 1.09
CA PRO A 130 -26.49 11.43 -0.08
C PRO A 130 -27.52 10.96 -1.12
N ALA A 131 -27.37 11.39 -2.37
CA ALA A 131 -28.17 10.87 -3.47
C ALA A 131 -27.95 9.35 -3.58
N ASP A 132 -28.79 8.57 -2.90
CA ASP A 132 -28.78 7.11 -2.92
C ASP A 132 -29.68 6.68 -4.08
N ASP A 133 -29.10 6.50 -5.27
CA ASP A 133 -29.81 6.05 -6.48
C ASP A 133 -30.08 4.54 -6.48
N GLY A 134 -29.87 3.85 -5.35
CA GLY A 134 -30.09 2.41 -5.24
C GLY A 134 -29.07 1.57 -6.02
N SER A 135 -28.06 2.17 -6.66
CA SER A 135 -26.92 1.43 -7.16
C SER A 135 -26.11 0.88 -5.98
N SER A 136 -25.65 -0.36 -6.09
CA SER A 136 -24.71 -0.93 -5.13
C SER A 136 -23.35 -0.22 -5.28
N PHE A 137 -23.25 0.98 -4.74
CA PHE A 137 -22.05 1.82 -4.80
C PHE A 137 -20.89 1.07 -4.14
N ILE A 138 -19.98 0.56 -4.95
CA ILE A 138 -18.69 0.05 -4.50
C ILE A 138 -17.80 1.30 -4.34
N PRO A 139 -17.27 1.58 -3.14
CA PRO A 139 -16.41 2.75 -2.96
C PRO A 139 -15.21 2.73 -3.91
N GLU A 140 -14.78 3.91 -4.36
CA GLU A 140 -13.58 4.05 -5.17
C GLU A 140 -12.30 3.77 -4.36
N GLY A 141 -11.20 3.48 -5.07
CA GLY A 141 -9.88 3.29 -4.46
C GLY A 141 -9.68 1.96 -3.74
N LEU A 142 -10.44 0.92 -4.09
CA LEU A 142 -10.24 -0.43 -3.58
C LEU A 142 -9.04 -1.10 -4.22
N LEU A 143 -8.32 -1.87 -3.41
CA LEU A 143 -7.10 -2.54 -3.78
C LEU A 143 -7.28 -4.06 -3.80
N THR A 144 -6.40 -4.74 -4.54
CA THR A 144 -6.36 -6.21 -4.57
C THR A 144 -5.74 -6.75 -3.28
N GLY A 145 -6.54 -7.40 -2.44
CA GLY A 145 -6.09 -8.05 -1.19
C GLY A 145 -6.19 -9.57 -1.23
N ASN A 146 -6.10 -10.23 -0.07
CA ASN A 146 -6.31 -11.68 0.02
C ASN A 146 -7.78 -12.04 -0.25
N ILE A 147 -8.68 -11.10 0.02
CA ILE A 147 -10.11 -11.25 -0.23
C ILE A 147 -10.48 -10.34 -1.40
N PRO A 148 -11.20 -10.86 -2.41
CA PRO A 148 -11.75 -10.02 -3.45
C PRO A 148 -12.59 -8.89 -2.83
N ALA A 149 -12.27 -7.64 -3.17
CA ALA A 149 -12.84 -6.47 -2.49
C ALA A 149 -14.38 -6.45 -2.50
N GLY A 150 -15.00 -6.92 -3.59
CA GLY A 150 -16.46 -7.06 -3.68
C GLY A 150 -17.05 -8.09 -2.70
N GLN A 151 -16.34 -9.18 -2.41
CA GLN A 151 -16.77 -10.16 -1.40
C GLN A 151 -16.66 -9.57 0.00
N LEU A 152 -15.55 -8.89 0.30
CA LEU A 152 -15.36 -8.21 1.59
C LEU A 152 -16.42 -7.11 1.79
N PHE A 153 -16.69 -6.31 0.76
CA PHE A 153 -17.71 -5.27 0.76
C PHE A 153 -19.11 -5.85 1.02
N LYS A 154 -19.48 -6.94 0.34
CA LYS A 154 -20.76 -7.62 0.56
C LYS A 154 -20.92 -8.10 2.00
N ALA A 155 -19.89 -8.74 2.56
CA ALA A 155 -19.91 -9.17 3.96
C ALA A 155 -20.04 -7.99 4.93
N PHE A 156 -19.40 -6.85 4.62
CA PHE A 156 -19.46 -5.64 5.43
C PHE A 156 -20.86 -5.00 5.40
N LYS A 157 -21.41 -4.77 4.20
CA LYS A 157 -22.73 -4.14 3.98
C LYS A 157 -23.86 -4.97 4.59
N GLU A 158 -23.81 -6.29 4.46
CA GLU A 158 -24.82 -7.18 5.07
C GLU A 158 -24.66 -7.33 6.60
N ARG A 159 -23.70 -6.63 7.23
CA ARG A 159 -23.33 -6.78 8.65
C ARG A 159 -23.04 -8.23 9.06
N LYS A 160 -22.65 -9.08 8.10
CA LYS A 160 -22.26 -10.48 8.32
C LYS A 160 -20.76 -10.58 8.54
N TRP A 161 -20.25 -9.85 9.52
CA TRP A 161 -18.80 -9.77 9.79
C TRP A 161 -18.21 -11.11 10.22
N GLU A 162 -19.03 -12.03 10.71
CA GLU A 162 -18.65 -13.44 10.96
C GLU A 162 -18.15 -14.18 9.70
N ARG A 163 -18.48 -13.67 8.50
CA ARG A 163 -17.99 -14.22 7.23
C ARG A 163 -16.62 -13.65 6.82
N MET A 164 -16.08 -12.69 7.56
CA MET A 164 -14.74 -12.15 7.37
C MET A 164 -13.71 -12.95 8.17
N PRO A 165 -12.41 -12.87 7.83
CA PRO A 165 -11.37 -13.31 8.74
C PRO A 165 -11.53 -12.69 10.13
N ALA A 166 -11.24 -13.48 11.15
CA ALA A 166 -11.41 -13.08 12.55
C ALA A 166 -10.75 -11.73 12.87
N ILE A 167 -9.55 -11.48 12.33
CA ILE A 167 -8.83 -10.23 12.56
C ILE A 167 -9.57 -8.99 12.00
N LEU A 168 -10.19 -9.11 10.82
CA LEU A 168 -10.95 -8.00 10.24
C LEU A 168 -12.24 -7.77 11.04
N LYS A 169 -12.94 -8.84 11.44
CA LYS A 169 -14.11 -8.75 12.32
C LYS A 169 -13.75 -8.04 13.63
N THR A 170 -12.73 -8.52 14.34
CA THR A 170 -12.27 -7.91 15.61
C THR A 170 -11.92 -6.43 15.43
N THR A 171 -11.32 -6.07 14.29
CA THR A 171 -11.02 -4.67 13.96
C THR A 171 -12.30 -3.83 13.82
N VAL A 172 -13.33 -4.37 13.14
CA VAL A 172 -14.64 -3.69 13.03
C VAL A 172 -15.26 -3.54 14.42
N ASP A 173 -15.30 -4.61 15.21
CA ASP A 173 -15.91 -4.61 16.54
C ASP A 173 -15.25 -3.54 17.44
N GLN A 174 -13.91 -3.50 17.48
CA GLN A 174 -13.15 -2.49 18.24
C GLN A 174 -13.46 -1.06 17.79
N ILE A 175 -13.58 -0.82 16.47
CA ILE A 175 -13.90 0.51 15.93
C ILE A 175 -15.31 0.93 16.33
N MET A 176 -16.28 0.00 16.28
CA MET A 176 -17.68 0.28 16.59
C MET A 176 -17.88 0.53 18.09
N GLU A 177 -17.24 -0.28 18.94
CA GLU A 177 -17.23 -0.11 20.40
C GLU A 177 -16.61 1.25 20.77
N LYS A 178 -15.40 1.54 20.27
CA LYS A 178 -14.71 2.80 20.59
C LYS A 178 -15.48 4.02 20.12
N ARG A 179 -16.20 3.92 19.01
CA ARG A 179 -17.08 4.97 18.52
C ARG A 179 -18.26 5.24 19.46
N ALA A 180 -18.85 4.20 20.04
CA ALA A 180 -19.95 4.36 21.00
C ALA A 180 -19.49 5.10 22.26
N GLU A 181 -18.24 4.89 22.68
CA GLU A 181 -17.63 5.60 23.82
C GLU A 181 -17.18 7.03 23.48
N THR A 182 -16.42 7.20 22.40
CA THR A 182 -15.78 8.49 22.04
C THR A 182 -15.42 8.54 20.56
N ALA A 183 -16.13 9.37 19.80
CA ALA A 183 -15.81 9.61 18.39
C ALA A 183 -14.59 10.53 18.24
N GLN A 184 -13.38 9.97 18.13
CA GLN A 184 -12.16 10.74 17.87
C GLN A 184 -11.78 10.81 16.39
N PRO A 185 -11.30 11.96 15.88
CA PRO A 185 -10.73 12.06 14.54
C PRO A 185 -9.61 11.05 14.30
N GLY A 186 -9.62 10.38 13.13
CA GLY A 186 -8.59 9.42 12.74
C GLY A 186 -8.60 8.09 13.52
N MET A 187 -9.58 7.85 14.39
CA MET A 187 -9.69 6.62 15.18
C MET A 187 -9.77 5.35 14.31
N VAL A 188 -10.56 5.38 13.23
CA VAL A 188 -10.68 4.27 12.27
C VAL A 188 -9.31 3.90 11.72
N ASP A 189 -8.53 4.89 11.28
CA ASP A 189 -7.20 4.68 10.74
C ASP A 189 -6.26 4.07 11.78
N ARG A 190 -6.18 4.66 12.97
CA ARG A 190 -5.25 4.20 14.02
C ARG A 190 -5.52 2.75 14.46
N ILE A 191 -6.79 2.40 14.68
CA ILE A 191 -7.16 1.05 15.11
C ILE A 191 -6.86 0.05 13.98
N ALA A 192 -7.32 0.35 12.76
CA ALA A 192 -7.12 -0.55 11.63
C ALA A 192 -5.64 -0.71 11.24
N ASP A 193 -4.85 0.37 11.25
CA ASP A 193 -3.42 0.31 10.89
C ASP A 193 -2.62 -0.49 11.92
N ARG A 194 -2.95 -0.39 13.22
CA ARG A 194 -2.33 -1.21 14.25
C ARG A 194 -2.63 -2.70 14.06
N GLN A 195 -3.90 -3.05 13.88
CA GLN A 195 -4.31 -4.45 13.63
C GLN A 195 -3.71 -4.98 12.33
N CYS A 196 -3.63 -4.13 11.29
CA CYS A 196 -3.00 -4.44 10.02
C CYS A 196 -1.54 -4.86 10.22
N TYR A 197 -0.71 -4.01 10.82
CA TYR A 197 0.72 -4.31 10.95
C TYR A 197 1.01 -5.50 11.88
N GLN A 198 0.20 -5.69 12.93
CA GLN A 198 0.28 -6.90 13.75
C GLN A 198 -0.01 -8.16 12.93
N HIS A 199 -1.05 -8.13 12.10
CA HIS A 199 -1.40 -9.26 11.25
C HIS A 199 -0.37 -9.51 10.15
N MET A 200 0.10 -8.46 9.48
CA MET A 200 1.16 -8.54 8.49
C MET A 200 2.43 -9.18 9.07
N HIS A 201 2.81 -8.78 10.29
CA HIS A 201 3.98 -9.35 10.95
C HIS A 201 3.79 -10.83 11.30
N GLU A 202 2.62 -11.23 11.80
CA GLU A 202 2.37 -12.65 12.09
C GLU A 202 2.39 -13.50 10.82
N LEU A 203 1.78 -13.02 9.72
CA LEU A 203 1.87 -13.71 8.43
C LEU A 203 3.31 -13.77 7.92
N ALA A 204 4.08 -12.67 8.04
CA ALA A 204 5.47 -12.63 7.63
C ALA A 204 6.34 -13.61 8.43
N ARG A 205 6.15 -13.68 9.75
CA ARG A 205 6.84 -14.62 10.63
C ARG A 205 6.55 -16.08 10.25
N GLN A 206 5.30 -16.38 9.88
CA GLN A 206 4.90 -17.72 9.45
C GLN A 206 5.55 -18.16 8.14
N THR A 207 6.00 -17.23 7.30
CA THR A 207 6.72 -17.57 6.06
C THR A 207 8.10 -18.18 6.30
N GLY A 208 8.75 -17.84 7.42
CA GLY A 208 10.15 -18.20 7.66
C GLY A 208 11.18 -17.52 6.75
N VAL A 209 10.78 -16.52 5.94
CA VAL A 209 11.67 -15.78 5.03
C VAL A 209 12.07 -14.45 5.66
N ASP A 210 13.36 -14.28 5.96
CA ASP A 210 13.89 -13.10 6.63
C ASP A 210 13.63 -11.81 5.83
N PHE A 211 13.74 -11.88 4.49
CA PHE A 211 13.46 -10.73 3.63
C PHE A 211 12.02 -10.23 3.77
N ILE A 212 11.04 -11.13 3.88
CA ILE A 212 9.61 -10.77 4.04
C ILE A 212 9.40 -10.11 5.40
N GLN A 213 9.92 -10.72 6.47
CA GLN A 213 9.84 -10.18 7.83
C GLN A 213 10.48 -8.79 7.91
N LYS A 214 11.68 -8.63 7.35
CA LYS A 214 12.40 -7.36 7.33
C LYS A 214 11.65 -6.30 6.53
N THR A 215 11.06 -6.68 5.39
CA THR A 215 10.26 -5.76 4.58
C THR A 215 9.05 -5.22 5.36
N VAL A 216 8.33 -6.09 6.09
CA VAL A 216 7.20 -5.66 6.93
C VAL A 216 7.66 -4.75 8.08
N GLN A 217 8.79 -5.06 8.73
CA GLN A 217 9.38 -4.21 9.78
C GLN A 217 9.75 -2.82 9.24
N ILE A 218 10.41 -2.76 8.08
CA ILE A 218 10.75 -1.49 7.42
C ILE A 218 9.49 -0.69 7.12
N MET A 219 8.43 -1.34 6.61
CA MET A 219 7.14 -0.67 6.36
C MET A 219 6.55 -0.08 7.65
N ALA A 220 6.60 -0.81 8.78
CA ALA A 220 6.10 -0.35 10.06
C ALA A 220 6.89 0.87 10.58
N ASP A 221 8.22 0.80 10.53
CA ASP A 221 9.09 1.88 10.98
C ASP A 221 8.92 3.14 10.11
N LEU A 222 8.84 2.99 8.78
CA LEU A 222 8.57 4.10 7.88
C LEU A 222 7.18 4.70 8.14
N THR A 223 6.16 3.90 8.43
CA THR A 223 4.84 4.40 8.87
C THR A 223 4.96 5.20 10.17
N ASN A 224 5.73 4.72 11.15
CA ASN A 224 5.92 5.39 12.43
C ASN A 224 6.71 6.70 12.32
N ILE A 225 7.79 6.71 11.53
CA ILE A 225 8.55 7.92 11.18
C ILE A 225 7.61 8.93 10.51
N LYS A 226 6.79 8.48 9.55
CA LYS A 226 5.80 9.31 8.88
C LYS A 226 4.80 9.94 9.86
N ALA A 227 4.26 9.12 10.76
CA ALA A 227 3.33 9.54 11.79
C ALA A 227 3.95 10.55 12.76
N PHE A 228 5.17 10.31 13.24
CA PHE A 228 5.90 11.17 14.15
C PHE A 228 5.99 12.62 13.64
N PHE A 229 6.55 12.80 12.44
CA PHE A 229 6.71 14.13 11.85
C PHE A 229 5.35 14.79 11.54
N ARG A 230 4.34 14.00 11.13
CA ARG A 230 2.99 14.52 10.85
C ARG A 230 2.30 15.03 12.11
N ILE A 231 2.34 14.26 13.18
CA ILE A 231 1.67 14.60 14.45
C ILE A 231 2.32 15.83 15.08
N ARG A 232 3.66 15.92 15.04
CA ARG A 232 4.38 17.13 15.47
C ARG A 232 4.00 18.36 14.64
N LYS A 233 3.97 18.24 13.31
CA LYS A 233 3.56 19.35 12.43
C LYS A 233 2.13 19.83 12.69
N LEU A 234 1.24 18.92 13.10
CA LEU A 234 -0.15 19.23 13.44
C LEU A 234 -0.32 19.74 14.89
N GLY A 235 0.75 19.83 15.68
CA GLY A 235 0.67 20.24 17.08
C GLY A 235 -0.10 19.25 17.98
N LEU A 236 -0.25 18.00 17.55
CA LEU A 236 -0.94 16.97 18.31
C LEU A 236 -0.04 16.44 19.44
N GLY A 237 -0.63 15.99 20.55
CA GLY A 237 0.13 15.56 21.74
C GLY A 237 0.80 14.19 21.63
N ARG A 238 1.67 13.89 22.62
CA ARG A 238 2.39 12.60 22.72
C ARG A 238 1.46 11.40 22.79
N ASP A 239 0.33 11.53 23.49
CA ASP A 239 -0.65 10.42 23.59
C ASP A 239 -1.26 10.07 22.24
N PHE A 240 -1.48 11.08 21.40
CA PHE A 240 -1.95 10.86 20.03
C PHE A 240 -0.89 10.12 19.20
N LEU A 241 0.40 10.45 19.37
CA LEU A 241 1.49 9.69 18.76
C LEU A 241 1.46 8.23 19.19
N LEU A 242 1.47 7.95 20.49
CA LEU A 242 1.48 6.59 21.01
C LEU A 242 0.27 5.77 20.56
N ALA A 243 -0.90 6.41 20.44
CA ALA A 243 -2.09 5.80 19.88
C ALA A 243 -2.02 5.54 18.36
N THR A 244 -1.13 6.22 17.63
CA THR A 244 -0.97 6.11 16.17
C THR A 244 0.14 5.14 15.77
N LEU A 245 1.15 4.94 16.62
CA LEU A 245 2.26 4.03 16.31
C LEU A 245 1.76 2.61 16.08
N VAL A 246 2.36 1.98 15.06
CA VAL A 246 2.15 0.60 14.62
C VAL A 246 3.38 -0.25 14.94
N GLY A 247 3.25 -1.56 14.83
CA GLY A 247 4.38 -2.44 15.00
C GLY A 247 4.02 -3.91 14.79
N PRO A 248 5.00 -4.80 14.97
CA PRO A 248 6.38 -4.52 15.39
C PRO A 248 7.27 -3.96 14.25
N GLY A 249 8.28 -3.20 14.65
CA GLY A 249 9.35 -2.67 13.80
C GLY A 249 10.65 -2.59 14.63
N ASP A 250 11.76 -2.19 14.01
CA ASP A 250 13.05 -2.05 14.68
C ASP A 250 13.08 -0.81 15.60
N LEU A 251 12.33 0.23 15.25
CA LEU A 251 12.22 1.44 16.05
C LEU A 251 11.11 1.28 17.10
N SER A 252 11.54 1.10 18.35
CA SER A 252 10.61 0.91 19.48
C SER A 252 9.67 2.11 19.70
N MET A 253 8.50 1.87 20.29
CA MET A 253 7.61 2.97 20.74
C MET A 253 8.32 3.94 21.70
N ARG A 254 9.24 3.41 22.52
CA ARG A 254 10.07 4.22 23.43
C ARG A 254 10.98 5.19 22.68
N PHE A 255 11.56 4.77 21.55
CA PHE A 255 12.36 5.64 20.69
C PHE A 255 11.56 6.86 20.26
N PHE A 256 10.36 6.67 19.68
CA PHE A 256 9.50 7.78 19.26
C PHE A 256 9.00 8.64 20.44
N SER A 257 8.63 8.01 21.55
CA SER A 257 8.14 8.72 22.74
C SER A 257 9.18 9.65 23.35
N GLN A 258 10.43 9.19 23.46
CA GLN A 258 11.52 9.98 24.02
C GLN A 258 11.86 11.17 23.12
N LYS A 259 11.82 10.98 21.80
CA LYS A 259 12.15 12.01 20.82
C LYS A 259 11.05 13.03 20.54
N PHE A 260 9.85 12.83 21.07
CA PHE A 260 8.71 13.69 20.74
C PHE A 260 8.88 15.16 21.15
N GLY A 261 9.54 15.41 22.28
CA GLY A 261 9.83 16.76 22.78
C GLY A 261 11.12 17.38 22.22
N ASP A 262 11.94 16.59 21.53
CA ASP A 262 13.24 17.03 21.04
C ASP A 262 13.09 17.87 19.77
N SER A 263 14.12 18.65 19.41
CA SER A 263 14.14 19.39 18.14
C SER A 263 14.12 18.45 16.92
N SER A 264 13.80 18.97 15.73
CA SER A 264 13.84 18.17 14.48
C SER A 264 15.25 17.65 14.20
N GLU A 265 16.28 18.45 14.50
CA GLU A 265 17.70 18.11 14.34
C GLU A 265 18.10 16.98 15.28
N THR A 266 17.57 16.98 16.51
CA THR A 266 17.85 15.92 17.49
C THR A 266 17.21 14.59 17.08
N MET A 267 16.00 14.62 16.53
CA MET A 267 15.37 13.42 15.93
C MET A 267 16.16 12.94 14.72
N ALA A 268 16.57 13.84 13.83
CA ALA A 268 17.39 13.50 12.67
C ALA A 268 18.72 12.85 13.10
N SER A 269 19.40 13.42 14.09
CA SER A 269 20.62 12.85 14.67
C SER A 269 20.38 11.44 15.23
N ALA A 270 19.26 11.22 15.93
CA ALA A 270 18.91 9.89 16.43
C ALA A 270 18.70 8.87 15.30
N LEU A 271 18.06 9.26 14.20
CA LEU A 271 17.87 8.39 13.04
C LEU A 271 19.19 8.03 12.33
N ARG A 272 20.21 8.91 12.36
CA ARG A 272 21.54 8.64 11.77
C ARG A 272 22.25 7.42 12.39
N PHE A 273 21.91 7.07 13.62
CA PHE A 273 22.48 5.89 14.31
C PHE A 273 21.61 4.63 14.16
N THR A 274 20.68 4.62 13.20
CA THR A 274 19.80 3.49 12.90
C THR A 274 19.95 3.05 11.45
N ALA A 275 19.24 1.99 11.04
CA ALA A 275 19.16 1.60 9.63
C ALA A 275 18.56 2.68 8.71
N TYR A 276 17.96 3.73 9.28
CA TYR A 276 17.25 4.81 8.58
C TYR A 276 18.09 6.07 8.38
N ALA A 277 19.41 6.01 8.55
CA ALA A 277 20.30 7.18 8.42
C ALA A 277 20.12 7.95 7.11
N LYS A 278 19.98 7.23 5.99
CA LYS A 278 19.76 7.82 4.66
C LYS A 278 18.56 8.77 4.58
N LEU A 279 17.51 8.56 5.38
CA LEU A 279 16.31 9.40 5.36
C LEU A 279 16.59 10.86 5.77
N VAL A 280 17.69 11.10 6.48
CA VAL A 280 18.02 12.39 7.12
C VAL A 280 19.39 12.94 6.70
N GLU A 281 20.09 12.26 5.79
CA GLU A 281 21.42 12.67 5.29
C GLU A 281 21.34 13.76 4.22
N GLU A 282 20.30 13.78 3.39
CA GLU A 282 20.18 14.69 2.23
C GLU A 282 19.72 16.11 2.58
N GLY A 283 19.82 16.55 3.84
CA GLY A 283 19.21 17.80 4.29
C GLY A 283 17.67 17.77 4.24
N ASN A 284 17.09 16.57 4.14
CA ASN A 284 15.65 16.38 4.09
C ASN A 284 15.05 16.58 5.48
N GLU A 285 14.56 17.79 5.74
CA GLU A 285 13.88 18.14 7.00
C GLU A 285 12.55 17.37 7.18
N ASP A 286 12.03 16.75 6.12
CA ASP A 286 10.76 16.03 6.12
C ASP A 286 10.83 14.67 5.39
N PRO A 287 11.27 13.59 6.07
CA PRO A 287 11.40 12.28 5.46
C PRO A 287 10.05 11.59 5.19
N ARG A 288 8.91 12.26 5.34
CA ARG A 288 7.57 11.62 5.29
C ARG A 288 7.11 11.17 3.90
N GLY A 289 7.69 11.74 2.85
CA GLY A 289 7.19 11.59 1.48
C GLY A 289 8.00 10.61 0.64
N LYS A 290 8.44 11.10 -0.52
CA LYS A 290 9.26 10.39 -1.50
C LYS A 290 10.44 9.65 -0.86
N ALA A 291 11.18 10.28 0.06
CA ALA A 291 12.36 9.66 0.67
C ALA A 291 12.07 8.36 1.44
N ALA A 292 10.98 8.30 2.22
CA ALA A 292 10.58 7.07 2.90
C ALA A 292 10.19 5.97 1.92
N ASP A 293 9.45 6.33 0.87
CA ASP A 293 9.01 5.36 -0.14
C ASP A 293 10.22 4.87 -0.98
N ASP A 294 11.14 5.77 -1.34
CA ASP A 294 12.40 5.45 -2.03
C ASP A 294 13.30 4.54 -1.20
N PHE A 295 13.38 4.77 0.12
CA PHE A 295 14.13 3.89 1.02
C PHE A 295 13.60 2.45 0.97
N LEU A 296 12.27 2.26 0.94
CA LEU A 296 11.70 0.93 0.78
C LEU A 296 12.05 0.36 -0.60
N VAL A 297 11.92 1.13 -1.68
CA VAL A 297 12.27 0.65 -3.03
C VAL A 297 13.76 0.28 -3.13
N GLU A 298 14.67 1.02 -2.50
CA GLU A 298 16.09 0.65 -2.42
C GLU A 298 16.31 -0.69 -1.73
N HIS A 299 15.62 -0.94 -0.60
CA HIS A 299 15.64 -2.24 0.08
C HIS A 299 15.14 -3.36 -0.85
N LEU A 300 14.03 -3.13 -1.58
CA LEU A 300 13.50 -4.10 -2.54
C LEU A 300 14.48 -4.38 -3.68
N ARG A 301 15.18 -3.36 -4.20
CA ARG A 301 16.15 -3.49 -5.30
C ARG A 301 17.37 -4.35 -4.95
N THR A 302 17.64 -4.61 -3.67
CA THR A 302 18.74 -5.52 -3.26
C THR A 302 18.57 -6.94 -3.81
N THR A 303 17.36 -7.34 -4.17
CA THR A 303 17.03 -8.67 -4.71
C THR A 303 17.04 -8.71 -6.25
N ARG A 304 17.27 -7.56 -6.92
CA ARG A 304 17.14 -7.42 -8.37
C ARG A 304 18.03 -8.38 -9.18
N PHE A 305 19.20 -8.73 -8.65
CA PHE A 305 20.15 -9.62 -9.32
C PHE A 305 20.15 -11.05 -8.76
N GLN A 306 19.24 -11.37 -7.83
CA GLN A 306 19.10 -12.72 -7.33
C GLN A 306 18.39 -13.60 -8.36
N ALA A 307 18.97 -14.79 -8.60
CA ALA A 307 18.49 -15.77 -9.57
C ALA A 307 17.68 -16.91 -8.93
N PHE A 308 17.67 -16.99 -7.59
CA PHE A 308 17.04 -18.04 -6.80
C PHE A 308 16.33 -17.42 -5.60
N GLY A 309 15.34 -18.13 -5.06
CA GLY A 309 14.59 -17.73 -3.87
C GLY A 309 13.31 -16.91 -4.16
N PRO A 310 12.45 -16.73 -3.16
CA PRO A 310 11.19 -16.00 -3.29
C PRO A 310 11.36 -14.47 -3.41
N GLU A 311 12.48 -13.94 -2.97
CA GLU A 311 12.68 -12.52 -2.70
C GLU A 311 12.44 -11.61 -3.92
N PRO A 312 12.91 -11.94 -5.15
CA PRO A 312 12.61 -11.13 -6.32
C PRO A 312 11.13 -11.01 -6.65
N LEU A 313 10.36 -12.09 -6.44
CA LEU A 313 8.92 -12.11 -6.69
C LEU A 313 8.19 -11.20 -5.70
N ILE A 314 8.57 -11.29 -4.42
CA ILE A 314 8.03 -10.43 -3.37
C ILE A 314 8.40 -8.96 -3.63
N ALA A 315 9.67 -8.69 -3.94
CA ALA A 315 10.14 -7.35 -4.21
C ALA A 315 9.39 -6.68 -5.36
N HIS A 316 9.14 -7.44 -6.44
CA HIS A 316 8.33 -6.95 -7.54
C HIS A 316 6.89 -6.61 -7.12
N TRP A 317 6.23 -7.47 -6.35
CA TRP A 317 4.87 -7.20 -5.89
C TRP A 317 4.78 -5.96 -5.01
N VAL A 318 5.67 -5.84 -4.01
CA VAL A 318 5.68 -4.69 -3.11
C VAL A 318 6.01 -3.41 -3.90
N ALA A 319 6.92 -3.48 -4.86
CA ALA A 319 7.24 -2.36 -5.74
C ALA A 319 6.09 -1.94 -6.66
N LYS A 320 5.19 -2.87 -7.03
CA LYS A 320 4.05 -2.58 -7.91
C LYS A 320 3.13 -1.52 -7.31
N GLU A 321 3.01 -1.44 -5.99
CA GLU A 321 2.26 -0.37 -5.32
C GLU A 321 2.82 1.02 -5.67
N PHE A 322 4.15 1.18 -5.66
CA PHE A 322 4.80 2.45 -5.99
C PHE A 322 4.73 2.80 -7.47
N GLU A 323 4.78 1.80 -8.36
CA GLU A 323 4.49 1.98 -9.79
C GLU A 323 3.08 2.58 -9.98
N CYS A 324 2.06 1.95 -9.40
CA CYS A 324 0.69 2.44 -9.46
C CYS A 324 0.53 3.83 -8.83
N MET A 325 1.24 4.14 -7.74
CA MET A 325 1.25 5.48 -7.12
C MET A 325 1.84 6.53 -8.04
N ASN A 326 2.96 6.23 -8.71
CA ASN A 326 3.59 7.15 -9.66
C ASN A 326 2.68 7.39 -10.88
N LEU A 327 2.11 6.32 -11.46
CA LEU A 327 1.16 6.43 -12.57
C LEU A 327 -0.04 7.30 -12.20
N ARG A 328 -0.63 7.06 -11.02
CA ARG A 328 -1.72 7.89 -10.50
C ARG A 328 -1.30 9.34 -10.35
N MET A 329 -0.15 9.60 -9.75
CA MET A 329 0.36 10.97 -9.57
C MET A 329 0.56 11.70 -10.89
N ILE A 330 1.15 11.04 -11.88
CA ILE A 330 1.39 11.62 -13.22
C ILE A 330 0.05 11.94 -13.88
N MET A 331 -0.88 10.98 -13.92
CA MET A 331 -2.15 11.16 -14.62
C MET A 331 -3.06 12.18 -13.93
N THR A 332 -3.21 12.12 -12.60
CA THR A 332 -3.94 13.14 -11.85
C THR A 332 -3.30 14.51 -12.06
N GLY A 333 -1.97 14.60 -12.02
CA GLY A 333 -1.26 15.85 -12.27
C GLY A 333 -1.54 16.44 -13.65
N LYS A 334 -1.47 15.61 -14.70
CA LYS A 334 -1.78 16.05 -16.07
C LYS A 334 -3.22 16.48 -16.25
N ILE A 335 -4.18 15.71 -15.72
CA ILE A 335 -5.61 16.05 -15.78
C ILE A 335 -5.88 17.43 -15.17
N HIS A 336 -5.13 17.81 -14.13
CA HIS A 336 -5.27 19.09 -13.44
C HIS A 336 -4.27 20.16 -13.91
N GLY A 337 -3.50 19.91 -14.98
CA GLY A 337 -2.53 20.88 -15.52
C GLY A 337 -1.35 21.18 -14.60
N ILE A 338 -0.96 20.26 -13.70
CA ILE A 338 0.21 20.42 -12.84
C ILE A 338 1.49 20.34 -13.70
N PRO A 339 2.45 21.28 -13.54
CA PRO A 339 3.71 21.25 -14.29
C PRO A 339 4.50 19.95 -14.11
N ALA A 340 5.05 19.42 -15.20
CA ALA A 340 5.82 18.17 -15.20
C ALA A 340 7.02 18.21 -14.23
N ALA A 341 7.71 19.34 -14.13
CA ALA A 341 8.82 19.51 -13.19
C ALA A 341 8.38 19.30 -11.72
N SER A 342 7.24 19.87 -11.33
CA SER A 342 6.69 19.72 -9.97
C SER A 342 6.23 18.28 -9.68
N LEU A 343 5.76 17.56 -10.69
CA LEU A 343 5.43 16.13 -10.56
C LEU A 343 6.70 15.30 -10.42
N LYS A 344 7.73 15.58 -11.24
CA LYS A 344 9.00 14.85 -11.26
C LYS A 344 9.70 14.85 -9.90
N GLU A 345 9.71 15.97 -9.20
CA GLU A 345 10.27 16.09 -7.84
C GLU A 345 9.59 15.17 -6.81
N ARG A 346 8.35 14.75 -7.08
CA ARG A 346 7.52 13.94 -6.17
C ARG A 346 7.43 12.48 -6.59
N LEU A 347 7.91 12.12 -7.78
CA LEU A 347 7.93 10.74 -8.25
C LEU A 347 8.93 9.93 -7.45
N ARG A 348 8.51 8.74 -7.06
CA ARG A 348 9.38 7.74 -6.42
C ARG A 348 10.27 7.10 -7.46
N ILE A 349 11.43 6.60 -7.04
CA ILE A 349 12.30 5.81 -7.89
C ILE A 349 11.56 4.54 -8.38
N SER A 350 11.72 4.20 -9.66
CA SER A 350 11.18 2.95 -10.23
C SER A 350 11.92 1.72 -9.68
N TYR A 351 11.26 0.63 -9.31
CA TYR A 351 11.99 -0.61 -8.96
C TYR A 351 12.80 -1.19 -10.13
N VAL A 352 12.20 -1.21 -11.33
CA VAL A 352 12.78 -1.73 -12.58
C VAL A 352 13.58 -0.67 -13.32
#